data_AF-A0A845GYU9-F1
#
_entry.id   AF-A0A845GYU9-F1
#
_cell.length_a   1.000
_cell.length_b   1.000
_cell.length_c   1.000
_cell.angle_alpha   90.00
_cell.angle_beta   90.00
_cell.angle_gamma   90.00
#
_symmetry.space_group_name_H-M   'P 1'
#
loop_
_entity.id
_entity.type
_entity.pdbx_description
1 polymer ?
#
loop_
_entity_poly.entity_id
_entity_poly.type
_entity_poly.pdbx_seq_one_letter_code
_entity_poly.pdbx_strand_id
1 'polypeptide(L)'
;AIRRAVPEDVGAIIGLTTSGGESGGFDQSVTDGVRQAALAASFTAGIVDGAALRDLWSGGTATVPIEFWVCEIDARVVGYMMILGVDEQKGMQRELHAMVVEDSYRGHGVGGMMVDFFCTHYKHRRLLSACRDGSAMLHMLTRRGFALLTRSDQGYLILARD
;
A
#
# COMPACT_ATOMS: atom_id res chain seq x y z
N ALA A 1 8.87 -12.86 -7.77
CA ALA A 1 7.45 -13.20 -7.95
C ALA A 1 6.58 -12.34 -7.03
N ILE A 2 5.37 -11.98 -7.44
CA ILE A 2 4.40 -11.29 -6.55
C ILE A 2 3.38 -12.32 -6.06
N ARG A 3 3.16 -12.39 -4.75
CA ARG A 3 2.22 -13.32 -4.11
C ARG A 3 1.49 -12.68 -2.93
N ARG A 4 0.40 -13.32 -2.48
CA ARG A 4 -0.24 -12.96 -1.22
C ARG A 4 0.75 -13.11 -0.08
N ALA A 5 0.73 -12.14 0.83
CA ALA A 5 1.47 -12.24 2.07
C ALA A 5 0.86 -13.36 2.94
N VAL A 6 1.71 -14.02 3.70
CA VAL A 6 1.39 -14.99 4.74
C VAL A 6 1.89 -14.48 6.09
N PRO A 7 1.41 -15.01 7.24
CA PRO A 7 1.82 -14.51 8.56
C PRO A 7 3.34 -14.47 8.77
N GLU A 8 4.10 -15.38 8.15
CA GLU A 8 5.56 -15.43 8.19
C GLU A 8 6.23 -14.21 7.55
N ASP A 9 5.54 -13.49 6.66
CA ASP A 9 6.08 -12.30 5.99
C ASP A 9 6.00 -11.03 6.85
N VAL A 10 5.26 -11.05 7.98
CA VAL A 10 5.00 -9.86 8.81
C VAL A 10 6.29 -9.17 9.24
N GLY A 11 7.30 -9.95 9.64
CA GLY A 11 8.59 -9.40 10.03
C GLY A 11 9.27 -8.62 8.89
N ALA A 12 9.25 -9.16 7.67
CA ALA A 12 9.81 -8.50 6.51
C ALA A 12 9.03 -7.23 6.12
N ILE A 13 7.69 -7.29 6.18
CA ILE A 13 6.81 -6.14 5.90
C ILE A 13 7.07 -5.00 6.89
N ILE A 14 7.22 -5.29 8.18
CA ILE A 14 7.55 -4.26 9.20
C ILE A 14 8.93 -3.65 8.93
N GLY A 15 9.92 -4.49 8.60
CA GLY A 15 11.26 -4.02 8.25
C GLY A 15 11.24 -3.04 7.07
N LEU A 16 10.49 -3.37 6.01
CA LEU A 16 10.28 -2.51 4.86
C LEU A 16 9.48 -1.24 5.21
N THR A 17 8.45 -1.34 6.06
CA THR A 17 7.64 -0.19 6.47
C THR A 17 8.50 0.83 7.22
N THR A 18 9.37 0.35 8.12
CA THR A 18 10.28 1.19 8.92
C THR A 18 11.28 1.92 8.02
N SER A 19 11.97 1.19 7.13
CA SER A 19 12.94 1.80 6.20
C SER A 19 12.29 2.74 5.18
N GLY A 20 11.08 2.40 4.71
CA GLY A 20 10.28 3.26 3.85
C GLY A 20 9.91 4.59 4.51
N GLY A 21 9.53 4.56 5.79
CA GLY A 21 9.23 5.74 6.60
C GLY A 21 10.44 6.64 6.81
N GLU A 22 11.60 6.06 7.10
CA GLU A 22 12.88 6.79 7.24
C GLU A 22 13.30 7.50 5.94
N SER A 23 12.96 6.94 4.78
CA SER A 23 13.21 7.57 3.47
C SER A 23 12.23 8.70 3.10
N GLY A 24 11.34 9.11 4.01
CA GLY A 24 10.38 10.22 3.83
C GLY A 24 9.11 9.85 3.06
N GLY A 25 8.85 8.55 2.86
CA GLY A 25 7.69 8.04 2.13
C GLY A 25 6.41 7.85 2.95
N PHE A 26 6.52 7.87 4.28
CA PHE A 26 5.39 7.80 5.22
C PHE A 26 5.45 8.95 6.22
N ASP A 27 4.33 9.21 6.90
CA ASP A 27 4.27 10.17 7.99
C ASP A 27 5.20 9.75 9.15
N GLN A 28 5.77 10.72 9.89
CA GLN A 28 6.72 10.49 11.00
C GLN A 28 6.12 9.66 12.16
N SER A 29 4.82 9.36 12.12
CA SER A 29 4.11 8.55 13.09
C SER A 29 4.45 7.05 13.04
N VAL A 30 5.26 6.59 12.07
CA VAL A 30 5.59 5.17 11.81
C VAL A 30 6.83 4.66 12.58
N THR A 31 7.61 5.50 13.27
CA THR A 31 8.98 5.17 13.71
C THR A 31 9.21 4.74 15.17
N ASP A 32 8.17 4.53 16.01
CA ASP A 32 8.37 4.16 17.43
C ASP A 32 8.28 2.65 17.70
N GLY A 33 9.23 2.10 18.47
CA GLY A 33 9.36 0.65 18.76
C GLY A 33 8.17 0.02 19.51
N VAL A 34 7.40 0.79 20.29
CA VAL A 34 6.14 0.34 20.90
C VAL A 34 5.04 0.15 19.84
N ARG A 35 5.14 0.86 18.71
CA ARG A 35 4.21 0.77 17.57
C ARG A 35 4.55 -0.39 16.63
N GLN A 36 5.78 -0.90 16.60
CA GLN A 36 6.13 -2.09 15.79
C GLN A 36 5.38 -3.35 16.23
N ALA A 37 5.19 -3.57 17.53
CA ALA A 37 4.39 -4.68 18.04
C ALA A 37 2.89 -4.50 17.69
N ALA A 38 2.37 -3.27 17.77
CA ALA A 38 1.01 -2.94 17.36
C ALA A 38 0.81 -3.06 15.83
N LEU A 39 1.83 -2.70 15.04
CA LEU A 39 1.88 -2.90 13.58
C LEU A 39 1.95 -4.39 13.26
N ALA A 40 2.74 -5.17 13.98
CA ALA A 40 2.80 -6.62 13.83
C ALA A 40 1.45 -7.27 14.07
N ALA A 41 0.77 -6.93 15.17
CA ALA A 41 -0.57 -7.44 15.47
C ALA A 41 -1.58 -7.02 14.38
N SER A 42 -1.54 -5.76 13.94
CA SER A 42 -2.46 -5.23 12.93
C SER A 42 -2.23 -5.84 11.54
N PHE A 43 -0.97 -6.02 11.13
CA PHE A 43 -0.63 -6.65 9.86
C PHE A 43 -0.92 -8.15 9.89
N THR A 44 -0.64 -8.83 11.00
CA THR A 44 -1.02 -10.24 11.18
C THR A 44 -2.53 -10.40 11.06
N ALA A 45 -3.32 -9.60 11.80
CA ALA A 45 -4.77 -9.62 11.70
C ALA A 45 -5.24 -9.30 10.28
N GLY A 46 -4.67 -8.29 9.62
CA GLY A 46 -5.04 -7.98 8.24
C GLY A 46 -4.69 -9.08 7.23
N ILE A 47 -3.59 -9.81 7.43
CA ILE A 47 -3.21 -10.96 6.59
C ILE A 47 -4.14 -12.16 6.82
N VAL A 48 -4.50 -12.43 8.08
CA VAL A 48 -5.31 -13.60 8.47
C VAL A 48 -6.79 -13.35 8.22
N ASP A 49 -7.32 -12.24 8.71
CA ASP A 49 -8.76 -11.94 8.70
C ASP A 49 -9.21 -11.29 7.39
N GLY A 50 -8.28 -10.70 6.63
CA GLY A 50 -8.58 -9.99 5.38
C GLY A 50 -9.48 -8.76 5.57
N ALA A 51 -9.60 -8.28 6.80
CA ALA A 51 -10.39 -7.11 7.17
C ALA A 51 -9.64 -6.19 8.13
N ALA A 52 -9.82 -4.87 7.98
CA ALA A 52 -9.25 -3.87 8.88
C ALA A 52 -10.27 -2.77 9.20
N LEU A 53 -10.22 -2.25 10.42
CA LEU A 53 -10.96 -1.05 10.78
C LEU A 53 -10.29 0.17 10.13
N ARG A 54 -11.09 1.01 9.49
CA ARG A 54 -10.63 2.19 8.76
C ARG A 54 -11.51 3.39 9.05
N ASP A 55 -10.89 4.56 9.20
CA ASP A 55 -11.60 5.84 9.18
C ASP A 55 -12.12 6.13 7.76
N LEU A 56 -13.42 6.33 7.64
CA LEU A 56 -14.07 6.67 6.39
C LEU A 56 -13.89 8.14 6.07
N TRP A 57 -13.79 8.47 4.79
CA TRP A 57 -13.75 9.87 4.34
C TRP A 57 -15.06 10.63 4.63
N SER A 58 -16.18 9.92 4.76
CA SER A 58 -17.46 10.47 5.21
C SER A 58 -17.53 10.74 6.72
N GLY A 59 -16.47 10.41 7.47
CA GLY A 59 -16.48 10.35 8.92
C GLY A 59 -16.94 8.99 9.46
N GLY A 60 -16.49 8.66 10.67
CA GLY A 60 -16.74 7.36 11.32
C GLY A 60 -15.73 6.29 10.93
N THR A 61 -15.92 5.08 11.47
CA THR A 61 -15.07 3.91 11.19
C THR A 61 -15.89 2.80 10.55
N ALA A 62 -15.28 2.07 9.62
CA ALA A 62 -15.87 0.86 9.05
C ALA A 62 -14.82 -0.23 8.87
N THR A 63 -15.28 -1.48 8.92
CA THR A 63 -14.46 -2.64 8.61
C THR A 63 -14.43 -2.85 7.10
N VAL A 64 -13.27 -2.62 6.48
CA VAL A 64 -13.04 -2.74 5.04
C VAL A 64 -12.15 -3.95 4.71
N PRO A 65 -12.24 -4.52 3.49
CA PRO A 65 -11.29 -5.53 3.04
C PRO A 65 -9.85 -4.97 3.05
N ILE A 66 -8.90 -5.76 3.54
CA ILE A 66 -7.47 -5.47 3.50
C ILE A 66 -6.71 -6.65 2.90
N GLU A 67 -5.67 -6.33 2.16
CA GLU A 67 -4.99 -7.26 1.30
C GLU A 67 -3.50 -6.92 1.26
N PHE A 68 -2.64 -7.85 1.71
CA PHE A 68 -1.19 -7.69 1.64
C PHE A 68 -0.61 -8.57 0.53
N TRP A 69 0.27 -7.98 -0.26
CA TRP A 69 1.02 -8.65 -1.31
C TRP A 69 2.50 -8.39 -1.12
N VAL A 70 3.33 -9.41 -1.31
CA VAL A 70 4.79 -9.30 -1.24
C VAL A 70 5.40 -9.57 -2.61
N CYS A 71 6.51 -8.89 -2.89
CA CYS A 71 7.38 -9.18 -4.01
C CYS A 71 8.64 -9.90 -3.50
N GLU A 72 8.87 -11.10 -4.00
CA GLU A 72 10.03 -11.92 -3.66
C GLU A 72 11.06 -11.97 -4.78
N ILE A 73 12.33 -11.82 -4.44
CA ILE A 73 13.49 -12.07 -5.30
C ILE A 73 14.46 -12.93 -4.50
N ASP A 74 14.96 -14.01 -5.10
CA ASP A 74 15.89 -14.96 -4.46
C ASP A 74 15.45 -15.42 -3.05
N ALA A 75 14.17 -15.79 -2.93
CA ALA A 75 13.53 -16.21 -1.68
C ALA A 75 13.52 -15.16 -0.55
N ARG A 76 13.74 -13.88 -0.88
CA ARG A 76 13.66 -12.76 0.04
C ARG A 76 12.54 -11.81 -0.36
N VAL A 77 11.75 -11.37 0.62
CA VAL A 77 10.77 -10.28 0.42
C VAL A 77 11.52 -8.95 0.27
N VAL A 78 11.43 -8.36 -0.93
CA VAL A 78 12.10 -7.12 -1.31
C VAL A 78 11.13 -5.95 -1.51
N GLY A 79 9.83 -6.19 -1.36
CA GLY A 79 8.81 -5.17 -1.44
C GLY A 79 7.45 -5.68 -0.99
N TYR A 80 6.55 -4.78 -0.62
CA TYR A 80 5.18 -5.11 -0.28
C TYR A 80 4.19 -4.05 -0.78
N MET A 81 2.93 -4.48 -0.94
CA MET A 81 1.77 -3.62 -1.14
C MET A 81 0.72 -3.91 -0.08
N MET A 82 0.09 -2.86 0.41
CA MET A 82 -1.12 -2.92 1.22
C MET A 82 -2.26 -2.34 0.40
N ILE A 83 -3.27 -3.15 0.14
CA ILE A 83 -4.46 -2.78 -0.63
C ILE A 83 -5.66 -2.74 0.32
N LEU A 84 -6.45 -1.67 0.24
CA LEU A 84 -7.64 -1.47 1.07
C LEU A 84 -8.90 -1.31 0.22
N GLY A 85 -10.04 -1.70 0.80
CA GLY A 85 -11.33 -1.12 0.45
C GLY A 85 -11.42 0.34 0.89
N VAL A 86 -12.18 1.13 0.15
CA VAL A 86 -12.33 2.57 0.41
C VAL A 86 -13.50 2.85 1.33
N ASP A 87 -14.59 2.10 1.16
CA ASP A 87 -15.83 2.25 1.89
C ASP A 87 -16.47 0.88 2.19
N GLU A 88 -17.65 0.90 2.80
CA GLU A 88 -18.47 -0.31 3.03
C GLU A 88 -18.90 -0.99 1.73
N GLN A 89 -18.74 -0.36 0.56
CA GLN A 89 -19.00 -0.97 -0.74
C GLN A 89 -17.82 -1.86 -1.13
N LYS A 90 -17.74 -3.03 -0.47
CA LYS A 90 -16.70 -4.08 -0.55
C LYS A 90 -16.21 -4.47 -1.97
N GLY A 91 -16.91 -4.08 -3.03
CA GLY A 91 -16.69 -4.53 -4.41
C GLY A 91 -16.05 -3.54 -5.40
N MET A 92 -16.40 -2.26 -5.37
CA MET A 92 -16.20 -1.44 -6.58
C MET A 92 -14.86 -0.71 -6.62
N GLN A 93 -14.22 -0.50 -5.47
CA GLN A 93 -12.99 0.29 -5.38
C GLN A 93 -11.88 -0.46 -4.65
N ARG A 94 -10.64 -0.24 -5.09
CA ARG A 94 -9.42 -0.74 -4.44
C ARG A 94 -8.38 0.37 -4.37
N GLU A 95 -7.88 0.61 -3.17
CA GLU A 95 -6.83 1.59 -2.92
C GLU A 95 -5.49 0.89 -2.74
N LEU A 96 -4.49 1.30 -3.52
CA LEU A 96 -3.09 1.06 -3.19
C LEU A 96 -2.71 2.03 -2.07
N HIS A 97 -2.88 1.55 -0.83
CA HIS A 97 -2.74 2.34 0.39
C HIS A 97 -1.29 2.54 0.78
N ALA A 98 -0.48 1.49 0.67
CA ALA A 98 0.96 1.55 0.88
C ALA A 98 1.69 0.67 -0.12
N MET A 99 2.87 1.11 -0.55
CA MET A 99 3.80 0.29 -1.32
C MET A 99 5.23 0.67 -0.97
N VAL A 100 6.06 -0.32 -0.69
CA VAL A 100 7.48 -0.11 -0.42
C VAL A 100 8.29 -1.11 -1.21
N VAL A 101 9.43 -0.64 -1.71
CA VAL A 101 10.49 -1.45 -2.31
C VAL A 101 11.76 -1.18 -1.52
N GLU A 102 12.47 -2.25 -1.16
CA GLU A 102 13.79 -2.20 -0.52
C GLU A 102 14.74 -1.32 -1.34
N ASP A 103 15.52 -0.47 -0.66
CA ASP A 103 16.36 0.56 -1.29
C ASP A 103 17.30 0.03 -2.37
N SER A 104 17.91 -1.13 -2.13
CA SER A 104 18.81 -1.81 -3.07
C SER A 104 18.12 -2.26 -4.37
N TYR A 105 16.79 -2.38 -4.36
CA TYR A 105 15.97 -2.77 -5.51
C TYR A 105 15.20 -1.59 -6.13
N ARG A 106 15.29 -0.38 -5.56
CA ARG A 106 14.71 0.83 -6.16
C ARG A 106 15.44 1.16 -7.47
N GLY A 107 14.73 1.74 -8.43
CA GLY A 107 15.28 2.05 -9.77
C GLY A 107 15.42 0.85 -10.72
N HIS A 108 15.22 -0.38 -10.23
CA HIS A 108 15.38 -1.61 -11.02
C HIS A 108 14.03 -2.17 -11.55
N GLY A 109 12.99 -1.34 -11.59
CA GLY A 109 11.68 -1.72 -12.14
C GLY A 109 10.74 -2.48 -11.20
N VAL A 110 11.18 -2.87 -9.99
CA VAL A 110 10.35 -3.64 -9.02
C VAL A 110 9.06 -2.90 -8.67
N GLY A 111 9.14 -1.61 -8.33
CA GLY A 111 7.96 -0.81 -8.02
C GLY A 111 6.99 -0.70 -9.21
N GLY A 112 7.53 -0.58 -10.43
CA GLY A 112 6.71 -0.55 -11.65
C GLY A 112 5.95 -1.86 -11.84
N MET A 113 6.64 -2.99 -11.73
CA MET A 113 6.05 -4.34 -11.80
C MET A 113 4.94 -4.54 -10.75
N MET A 114 5.14 -4.03 -9.53
CA MET A 114 4.13 -4.13 -8.46
C MET A 114 2.87 -3.30 -8.79
N VAL A 115 3.03 -2.09 -9.32
CA VAL A 115 1.88 -1.26 -9.77
C VAL A 115 1.19 -1.88 -10.99
N ASP A 116 1.93 -2.49 -11.92
CA ASP A 116 1.36 -3.24 -13.05
C ASP A 116 0.52 -4.43 -12.59
N PHE A 117 1.02 -5.17 -11.60
CA PHE A 117 0.28 -6.24 -10.95
C PHE A 117 -1.01 -5.71 -10.33
N PHE A 118 -0.95 -4.63 -9.54
CA PHE A 118 -2.13 -4.01 -8.94
C PHE A 118 -3.17 -3.63 -10.00
N CYS A 119 -2.75 -2.97 -11.07
CA CYS A 119 -3.64 -2.56 -12.16
C CYS A 119 -4.30 -3.76 -12.86
N THR A 120 -3.52 -4.82 -13.09
CA THR A 120 -3.99 -6.00 -13.82
C THR A 120 -4.92 -6.86 -12.96
N HIS A 121 -4.55 -7.06 -11.69
CA HIS A 121 -5.28 -7.92 -10.76
C HIS A 121 -6.66 -7.35 -10.42
N TYR A 122 -6.78 -6.02 -10.31
CA TYR A 122 -8.03 -5.34 -9.97
C TYR A 122 -8.68 -4.60 -11.16
N LYS A 123 -8.36 -4.99 -12.40
CA LYS A 123 -8.77 -4.31 -13.65
C LYS A 123 -10.28 -4.04 -13.88
N HIS A 124 -11.16 -4.63 -13.06
CA HIS A 124 -12.62 -4.46 -13.13
C HIS A 124 -13.16 -3.58 -12.00
N ARG A 125 -12.27 -2.89 -11.30
CA ARG A 125 -12.57 -2.04 -10.16
C ARG A 125 -11.94 -0.68 -10.41
N ARG A 126 -12.54 0.35 -9.84
CA ARG A 126 -11.91 1.66 -9.76
C ARG A 126 -10.71 1.58 -8.82
N LEU A 127 -9.56 2.01 -9.30
CA LEU A 127 -8.31 1.97 -8.56
C LEU A 127 -7.98 3.35 -8.03
N LEU A 128 -7.55 3.41 -6.79
CA LEU A 128 -7.18 4.64 -6.09
C LEU A 128 -5.78 4.53 -5.52
N SER A 129 -5.08 5.65 -5.40
CA SER A 129 -3.85 5.73 -4.63
C SER A 129 -3.59 7.18 -4.22
N ALA A 130 -2.97 7.36 -3.06
CA ALA A 130 -2.49 8.65 -2.59
C ALA A 130 -0.96 8.68 -2.64
N CYS A 131 -0.38 9.74 -3.17
CA CYS A 131 1.08 9.92 -3.18
C CYS A 131 1.47 11.39 -3.10
N ARG A 132 2.73 11.66 -2.75
CA ARG A 132 3.26 13.04 -2.72
C ARG A 132 3.54 13.54 -4.14
N ASP A 133 3.40 14.85 -4.32
CA ASP A 133 3.82 15.51 -5.55
C ASP A 133 5.32 15.26 -5.83
N GLY A 134 5.70 15.11 -7.10
CA GLY A 134 7.06 14.79 -7.54
C GLY A 134 7.60 13.41 -7.14
N SER A 135 6.81 12.55 -6.45
CA SER A 135 7.27 11.23 -6.01
C SER A 135 7.44 10.24 -7.17
N ALA A 136 8.31 9.25 -6.99
CA ALA A 136 8.42 8.12 -7.92
C ALA A 136 7.08 7.39 -8.10
N MET A 137 6.27 7.31 -7.03
CA MET A 137 4.92 6.76 -7.08
C MET A 137 4.01 7.54 -8.03
N LEU A 138 4.02 8.89 -7.96
CA LEU A 138 3.24 9.73 -8.89
C LEU A 138 3.59 9.43 -10.35
N HIS A 139 4.89 9.34 -10.67
CA HIS A 139 5.34 9.00 -12.02
C HIS A 139 4.91 7.59 -12.45
N MET A 140 4.94 6.62 -11.54
CA MET A 140 4.49 5.25 -11.83
C MET A 140 2.98 5.18 -12.09
N LEU A 141 2.18 5.89 -11.30
CA LEU A 141 0.72 5.91 -11.41
C LEU A 141 0.26 6.66 -12.67
N THR A 142 0.80 7.86 -12.93
CA THR A 142 0.42 8.68 -14.10
C THR A 142 0.71 7.97 -15.43
N ARG A 143 1.85 7.29 -15.55
CA ARG A 143 2.18 6.45 -16.72
C ARG A 143 1.19 5.31 -16.96
N ARG A 144 0.42 4.93 -15.94
CA ARG A 144 -0.57 3.84 -15.97
C ARG A 144 -2.01 4.36 -16.03
N GLY A 145 -2.19 5.63 -16.38
CA GLY A 145 -3.51 6.23 -16.62
C GLY A 145 -4.24 6.69 -15.36
N PHE A 146 -3.57 6.79 -14.21
CA PHE A 146 -4.15 7.42 -13.04
C PHE A 146 -4.22 8.94 -13.24
N ALA A 147 -5.40 9.51 -13.06
CA ALA A 147 -5.66 10.94 -13.13
C ALA A 147 -5.86 11.52 -11.72
N LEU A 148 -5.45 12.77 -11.52
CA LEU A 148 -5.68 13.48 -10.26
C LEU A 148 -7.18 13.68 -10.02
N LEU A 149 -7.67 13.25 -8.86
CA LEU A 149 -9.03 13.54 -8.40
C LEU A 149 -9.07 14.76 -7.49
N THR A 150 -8.24 14.77 -6.46
CA THR A 150 -8.22 15.83 -5.45
C THR A 150 -6.89 15.86 -4.71
N ARG A 151 -6.70 16.85 -3.84
CA ARG A 151 -5.56 16.98 -2.94
C ARG A 151 -6.06 16.88 -1.50
N SER A 152 -5.33 16.17 -0.64
CA SER A 152 -5.62 16.17 0.78
C SER A 152 -4.99 17.38 1.47
N ASP A 153 -5.54 17.78 2.62
CA ASP A 153 -4.99 18.85 3.45
C ASP A 153 -3.57 18.55 3.96
N GLN A 154 -3.18 17.27 3.94
CA GLN A 154 -1.85 16.78 4.30
C GLN A 154 -0.86 16.80 3.11
N GLY A 155 -1.26 17.37 1.97
CA GLY A 155 -0.40 17.53 0.80
C GLY A 155 -0.27 16.29 -0.09
N TYR A 156 -1.12 15.28 0.07
CA TYR A 156 -1.16 14.14 -0.84
C TYR A 156 -2.01 14.45 -2.07
N LEU A 157 -1.55 13.99 -3.23
CA LEU A 157 -2.36 13.89 -4.44
C LEU A 157 -3.13 12.57 -4.39
N ILE A 158 -4.46 12.65 -4.48
CA ILE A 158 -5.32 11.47 -4.59
C ILE A 158 -5.61 11.25 -6.06
N LEU A 159 -5.20 10.10 -6.59
CA LEU A 159 -5.37 9.75 -8.00
C LEU A 159 -6.29 8.54 -8.16
N ALA A 160 -7.00 8.49 -9.29
CA ALA A 160 -7.82 7.36 -9.66
C ALA A 160 -7.63 6.92 -11.11
N ARG A 161 -7.95 5.65 -11.33
CA ARG A 161 -8.09 5.03 -12.64
C ARG A 161 -9.36 4.19 -12.64
N ASP A 162 -10.14 4.32 -13.70
CA ASP A 162 -11.34 3.51 -13.93
C ASP A 162 -11.05 2.29 -14.83
#